data_AF-A0A7S0S731-F1
#
_entry.id   AF-A0A7S0S731-F1
#
_cell.length_a   1.000
_cell.length_b   1.000
_cell.length_c   1.000
_cell.angle_alpha   90.00
_cell.angle_beta   90.00
_cell.angle_gamma   90.00
#
_symmetry.space_group_name_H-M   'P 1'
#
loop_
_entity.id
_entity.type
_entity.pdbx_description
1 polymer ?
#
loop_
_entity_poly.entity_id
_entity_poly.type
_entity_poly.pdbx_seq_one_letter_code
_entity_poly.pdbx_strand_id
1 'polypeptide(L)'
;MLDVTGAACHACGELSAGKKFNRCARCKMVSYCSKDCQVRSWKSAHKAECRSNHDFRNGDLVLIHDTTDLFGSDGMTTHEFREAHHDGMAVVAMVVQEVLERSGMWLLELDHGGEWGSAKVPAGKMRRLPPQPRTFNPNP
;
A
#
# COMPACT_ATOMS: atom_id res chain seq x y z
N MET A 1 11.62 -7.93 4.87
CA MET A 1 10.23 -8.18 4.45
C MET A 1 9.30 -7.99 5.65
N LEU A 2 8.69 -6.82 5.80
CA LEU A 2 7.70 -6.59 6.85
C LEU A 2 6.31 -6.98 6.32
N ASP A 3 5.89 -8.23 6.52
CA ASP A 3 4.52 -8.68 6.23
C ASP A 3 3.60 -8.30 7.41
N VAL A 4 3.24 -7.02 7.51
CA VAL A 4 2.46 -6.47 8.64
C VAL A 4 0.96 -6.79 8.55
N THR A 5 0.51 -7.59 7.57
CA THR A 5 -0.94 -7.86 7.39
C THR A 5 -1.41 -9.25 7.85
N GLY A 6 -0.50 -10.07 8.41
CA GLY A 6 -0.81 -11.44 8.87
C GLY A 6 -0.64 -11.69 10.37
N ALA A 7 -0.23 -10.69 11.16
CA ALA A 7 0.21 -10.91 12.53
C ALA A 7 -0.94 -10.98 13.55
N ALA A 8 -2.09 -10.34 13.26
CA ALA A 8 -3.22 -10.25 14.18
C ALA A 8 -4.58 -10.37 13.46
N CYS A 9 -5.58 -10.85 14.19
CA CYS A 9 -6.94 -10.99 13.69
C CYS A 9 -7.59 -9.61 13.69
N HIS A 10 -8.07 -9.17 12.53
CA HIS A 10 -8.68 -7.84 12.39
C HIS A 10 -9.99 -7.67 13.19
N ALA A 11 -10.65 -8.78 13.58
CA ALA A 11 -11.90 -8.73 14.32
C ALA A 11 -11.75 -8.78 15.85
N CYS A 12 -10.78 -9.55 16.36
CA CYS A 12 -10.63 -9.80 17.80
C CYS A 12 -9.24 -9.46 18.36
N GLY A 13 -8.28 -9.07 17.50
CA GLY A 13 -6.92 -8.72 17.91
C GLY A 13 -6.02 -9.92 18.24
N GLU A 14 -6.52 -11.16 18.19
CA GLU A 14 -5.72 -12.35 18.47
C GLU A 14 -4.50 -12.43 17.54
N LEU A 15 -3.31 -12.59 18.12
CA LEU A 15 -2.09 -12.77 17.37
C LEU A 15 -2.07 -14.15 16.69
N SER A 16 -1.53 -14.22 15.47
CA SER A 16 -1.43 -15.48 14.76
C SER A 16 -0.58 -16.48 15.53
N ALA A 17 0.54 -16.05 16.11
CA ALA A 17 1.44 -16.90 16.90
C ALA A 17 1.76 -18.24 16.18
N GLY A 18 1.95 -18.18 14.85
CA GLY A 18 2.18 -19.35 14.00
C GLY A 18 0.92 -20.05 13.47
N LYS A 19 -0.28 -19.68 13.93
CA LYS A 19 -1.56 -20.16 13.38
C LYS A 19 -1.81 -19.56 11.99
N LYS A 20 -2.41 -20.37 11.11
CA LYS A 20 -2.85 -19.90 9.79
C LYS A 20 -4.09 -19.04 9.94
N PHE A 21 -3.99 -17.77 9.53
CA PHE A 21 -5.15 -16.89 9.42
C PHE A 21 -5.64 -16.80 7.98
N ASN A 22 -6.95 -16.61 7.84
CA ASN A 22 -7.60 -16.45 6.55
C ASN A 22 -7.61 -14.98 6.17
N ARG A 23 -6.99 -14.64 5.04
CA ARG A 23 -7.06 -13.29 4.48
C ARG A 23 -8.42 -13.06 3.83
N CYS A 24 -8.91 -11.82 3.88
CA CYS A 24 -10.08 -11.44 3.09
C CYS A 24 -9.81 -11.67 1.59
N ALA A 25 -10.64 -12.48 0.93
CA ALA A 25 -10.42 -12.86 -0.47
C ALA A 25 -10.44 -11.66 -1.44
N ARG A 26 -11.23 -10.62 -1.12
CA ARG A 26 -11.38 -9.43 -1.97
C ARG A 26 -10.22 -8.46 -1.82
N CYS A 27 -9.95 -7.98 -0.61
CA CYS A 27 -8.94 -6.95 -0.40
C CYS A 27 -7.55 -7.52 -0.10
N LYS A 28 -7.44 -8.74 0.43
CA LYS A 28 -6.19 -9.39 0.85
C LYS A 28 -5.37 -8.62 1.91
N MET A 29 -5.91 -7.55 2.48
CA MET A 29 -5.22 -6.65 3.43
C MET A 29 -5.43 -6.99 4.91
N VAL A 30 -6.52 -7.67 5.23
CA VAL A 30 -6.87 -8.05 6.61
C VAL A 30 -6.94 -9.56 6.74
N SER A 31 -6.57 -10.05 7.92
CA SER A 31 -6.51 -11.47 8.26
C SER A 31 -7.45 -11.78 9.44
N TYR A 32 -8.02 -12.98 9.45
CA TYR A 32 -8.94 -13.44 10.48
C TYR A 32 -8.56 -14.83 10.99
N CYS A 33 -8.64 -15.04 12.30
CA CYS A 33 -8.40 -16.36 12.90
C CYS A 33 -9.51 -17.38 12.56
N SER A 34 -10.72 -16.91 12.25
CA SER A 34 -11.87 -17.77 11.92
C SER A 34 -12.84 -17.10 10.94
N LYS A 35 -13.73 -17.91 10.35
CA LYS A 35 -14.83 -17.43 9.51
C LYS A 35 -15.81 -16.55 10.29
N ASP A 36 -16.07 -16.87 11.56
CA ASP A 36 -16.93 -16.06 12.44
C ASP A 36 -16.36 -14.66 12.66
N CYS A 37 -15.05 -14.56 12.89
CA CYS A 37 -14.36 -13.27 13.00
C CYS A 37 -14.51 -12.44 11.71
N GLN A 38 -14.35 -13.07 10.55
CA GLN A 38 -14.55 -12.41 9.26
C GLN A 38 -15.99 -11.90 9.10
N VAL A 39 -17.00 -12.74 9.38
CA VAL A 39 -18.41 -12.37 9.26
C VAL A 39 -18.79 -11.24 10.23
N ARG A 40 -18.28 -11.29 11.46
CA ARG A 40 -18.51 -10.24 12.46
C ARG A 40 -17.95 -8.90 12.01
N SER A 41 -16.68 -8.89 11.60
CA SER A 41 -15.99 -7.69 11.10
C SER A 41 -16.65 -7.16 9.82
N TRP A 42 -17.12 -8.05 8.93
CA TRP A 42 -17.86 -7.69 7.72
C TRP A 42 -19.11 -6.88 8.04
N LYS A 43 -19.90 -7.34 9.02
CA LYS A 43 -21.14 -6.67 9.42
C LYS A 43 -20.89 -5.36 10.17
N SER A 44 -19.82 -5.26 10.95
CA SER A 44 -19.56 -4.08 11.78
C SER A 44 -18.99 -2.90 11.00
N ALA A 45 -18.02 -3.13 10.11
CA ALA A 45 -17.32 -2.04 9.40
C ALA A 45 -16.66 -2.47 8.09
N HIS A 46 -16.08 -3.69 8.03
CA HIS A 46 -15.20 -4.07 6.92
C HIS A 46 -15.90 -4.02 5.56
N LYS A 47 -17.21 -4.28 5.49
CA LYS A 47 -17.97 -4.20 4.23
C LYS A 47 -17.86 -2.82 3.55
N ALA A 48 -17.86 -1.74 4.33
CA ALA A 48 -17.81 -0.38 3.81
C ALA A 48 -16.41 -0.02 3.27
N GLU A 49 -15.37 -0.56 3.88
CA GLU A 49 -13.97 -0.26 3.56
C GLU A 49 -13.35 -1.26 2.58
N CYS A 50 -13.98 -2.42 2.37
CA CYS A 50 -13.42 -3.51 1.59
C CYS A 50 -13.48 -3.23 0.08
N ARG A 51 -12.29 -2.99 -0.51
CA ARG A 51 -12.06 -2.91 -1.95
C ARG A 51 -10.83 -3.71 -2.38
N SER A 52 -10.77 -4.08 -3.67
CA SER A 52 -9.63 -4.81 -4.26
C SER A 52 -8.31 -4.11 -3.96
N ASN A 53 -7.22 -4.80 -3.66
CA ASN A 53 -5.90 -4.19 -3.48
C ASN A 53 -5.32 -3.53 -4.76
N HIS A 54 -6.02 -3.65 -5.89
CA HIS A 54 -5.76 -3.00 -7.17
C HIS A 54 -6.82 -1.91 -7.52
N ASP A 55 -7.76 -1.61 -6.61
CA ASP A 55 -8.65 -0.44 -6.70
C ASP A 55 -7.94 0.72 -5.99
N PHE A 56 -7.22 1.52 -6.79
CA PHE A 56 -6.47 2.70 -6.36
C PHE A 56 -7.35 3.95 -6.50
N ARG A 57 -7.28 4.83 -5.50
CA ARG A 57 -7.99 6.11 -5.50
C ARG A 57 -7.06 7.22 -5.04
N ASN A 58 -7.37 8.46 -5.43
CA ASN A 58 -6.63 9.63 -4.95
C ASN A 58 -6.63 9.66 -3.42
N GLY A 59 -5.47 9.91 -2.83
CA GLY A 59 -5.21 9.86 -1.39
C GLY A 59 -4.84 8.47 -0.85
N ASP A 60 -4.83 7.42 -1.69
CA ASP A 60 -4.41 6.11 -1.24
C ASP A 60 -2.89 6.05 -1.04
N LEU A 61 -2.47 5.47 0.08
CA LEU A 61 -1.09 5.04 0.25
C LEU A 61 -0.85 3.74 -0.50
N VAL A 62 0.19 3.70 -1.33
CA VAL A 62 0.59 2.54 -2.11
C VAL A 62 2.03 2.16 -1.80
N LEU A 63 2.27 0.85 -1.80
CA LEU A 63 3.60 0.28 -1.81
C LEU A 63 3.98 0.01 -3.26
N ILE A 64 5.08 0.62 -3.70
CA ILE A 64 5.70 0.34 -5.00
C ILE A 64 6.74 -0.75 -4.79
N HIS A 65 6.60 -1.87 -5.49
CA HIS A 65 7.62 -2.91 -5.52
C HIS A 65 8.45 -2.78 -6.79
N ASP A 66 9.74 -3.17 -6.71
CA ASP A 66 10.63 -3.23 -7.86
C ASP A 66 10.73 -1.88 -8.61
N THR A 67 11.34 -0.92 -7.91
CA THR A 67 11.47 0.48 -8.35
C THR A 67 12.63 0.69 -9.32
N THR A 68 13.36 -0.36 -9.70
CA THR A 68 14.55 -0.31 -10.55
C THR A 68 14.29 0.40 -11.88
N ASP A 69 13.17 0.10 -12.54
CA ASP A 69 12.82 0.70 -13.84
C ASP A 69 12.06 2.04 -13.76
N LEU A 70 11.70 2.52 -12.56
CA LEU A 70 10.99 3.80 -12.45
C LEU A 70 11.92 5.00 -12.65
N PHE A 71 13.21 4.77 -12.54
CA PHE A 71 14.25 5.79 -12.62
C PHE A 71 15.21 5.45 -13.79
N GLY A 72 14.66 5.46 -15.01
CA GLY A 72 15.41 5.23 -16.25
C GLY A 72 16.46 6.33 -16.53
N SER A 73 17.46 5.98 -17.33
CA SER A 73 18.73 6.68 -17.60
C SER A 73 18.67 8.11 -18.17
N ASP A 74 17.48 8.67 -18.39
CA ASP A 74 17.29 9.82 -19.28
C ASP A 74 17.00 11.13 -18.52
N GLY A 75 17.32 11.16 -17.22
CA GLY A 75 17.65 12.38 -16.49
C GLY A 75 16.59 13.48 -16.43
N MET A 76 15.74 13.44 -15.40
CA MET A 76 15.40 14.66 -14.67
C MET A 76 15.09 14.33 -13.21
N THR A 77 15.94 14.88 -12.33
CA THR A 77 15.89 14.93 -10.84
C THR A 77 15.60 13.63 -10.10
N THR A 78 16.68 12.96 -9.69
CA THR A 78 17.00 12.69 -8.28
C THR A 78 18.34 11.96 -8.22
N HIS A 79 19.45 12.71 -8.28
CA HIS A 79 20.78 12.12 -8.11
C HIS A 79 20.98 11.59 -6.67
N GLU A 80 20.20 12.09 -5.70
CA GLU A 80 20.17 11.62 -4.30
C GLU A 80 19.32 10.36 -4.09
N PHE A 81 18.35 10.06 -4.96
CA PHE A 81 17.63 8.76 -4.94
C PHE A 81 18.50 7.60 -5.44
N ARG A 82 19.62 7.84 -6.13
CA ARG A 82 20.43 6.74 -6.66
C ARG A 82 21.22 6.03 -5.56
N GLU A 83 21.60 6.72 -4.48
CA GLU A 83 22.47 6.16 -3.44
C GLU A 83 21.71 5.41 -2.32
N ALA A 84 20.41 5.65 -2.12
CA ALA A 84 19.60 4.91 -1.14
C ALA A 84 18.90 3.64 -1.71
N HIS A 85 18.83 3.49 -3.04
CA HIS A 85 17.92 2.54 -3.71
C HIS A 85 18.61 1.38 -4.45
N HIS A 86 19.89 1.13 -4.21
CA HIS A 86 20.68 0.12 -4.94
C HIS A 86 20.29 -1.35 -4.67
N ASP A 87 19.27 -1.62 -3.85
CA ASP A 87 18.86 -2.98 -3.41
C ASP A 87 17.35 -3.29 -3.57
N GLY A 88 16.64 -2.64 -4.50
CA GLY A 88 15.27 -3.06 -4.85
C GLY A 88 14.24 -2.94 -3.70
N MET A 89 14.45 -2.01 -2.78
CA MET A 89 13.55 -1.76 -1.65
C MET A 89 12.22 -1.16 -2.10
N ALA A 90 11.15 -1.53 -1.40
CA ALA A 90 9.81 -1.01 -1.68
C ALA A 90 9.62 0.40 -1.12
N VAL A 91 8.99 1.30 -1.88
CA VAL A 91 8.75 2.69 -1.50
C VAL A 91 7.27 2.91 -1.20
N VAL A 92 6.97 3.69 -0.17
CA VAL A 92 5.60 4.16 0.12
C VAL A 92 5.37 5.47 -0.62
N ALA A 93 4.26 5.56 -1.34
CA ALA A 93 3.88 6.73 -2.11
C ALA A 93 2.39 7.04 -1.90
N MET A 94 1.99 8.27 -2.14
CA MET A 94 0.58 8.68 -2.16
C MET A 94 0.09 8.78 -3.60
N VAL A 95 -1.07 8.18 -3.88
CA VAL A 95 -1.75 8.34 -5.17
C VAL A 95 -2.33 9.75 -5.25
N VAL A 96 -1.90 10.52 -6.24
CA VAL A 96 -2.36 11.90 -6.43
C VAL A 96 -3.50 11.94 -7.42
N GLN A 97 -3.27 11.39 -8.61
CA GLN A 97 -4.25 11.34 -9.70
C GLN A 97 -3.99 10.18 -10.66
N GLU A 98 -5.05 9.63 -11.23
CA GLU A 98 -4.95 8.81 -12.44
C GLU A 98 -4.52 9.73 -13.59
N VAL A 99 -3.36 9.47 -14.17
CA VAL A 99 -2.85 10.29 -15.29
C VAL A 99 -2.78 9.41 -16.51
N LEU A 100 -3.30 9.95 -17.62
CA LEU A 100 -3.54 9.29 -18.89
C LEU A 100 -4.72 8.33 -18.86
N GLU A 101 -5.86 8.87 -19.25
CA GLU A 101 -6.92 8.11 -19.90
C GLU A 101 -6.27 7.18 -20.95
N ARG A 102 -6.19 5.88 -20.64
CA ARG A 102 -5.81 4.73 -21.50
C ARG A 102 -4.42 4.10 -21.39
N SER A 103 -3.51 4.52 -20.49
CA SER A 103 -2.19 3.85 -20.37
C SER A 103 -1.95 3.04 -19.08
N GLY A 104 -2.91 2.98 -18.15
CA GLY A 104 -2.76 2.19 -16.91
C GLY A 104 -1.64 2.69 -15.96
N MET A 105 -1.31 3.99 -16.06
CA MET A 105 -0.29 4.66 -15.25
C MET A 105 -0.94 5.58 -14.22
N TRP A 106 -0.28 5.75 -13.08
CA TRP A 106 -0.71 6.62 -11.99
C TRP A 106 0.37 7.63 -11.66
N LEU A 107 -0.02 8.87 -11.36
CA LEU A 107 0.90 9.86 -10.82
C LEU A 107 0.90 9.76 -9.30
N LEU A 108 2.09 9.56 -8.76
CA LEU A 108 2.32 9.41 -7.34
C LEU A 108 3.19 10.55 -6.84
N GLU A 109 2.93 10.99 -5.61
CA GLU A 109 3.83 11.81 -4.82
C GLU A 109 4.62 10.90 -3.87
N LEU A 110 5.93 11.07 -3.89
CA LEU A 110 6.91 10.35 -3.09
C LEU A 110 7.42 11.31 -2.02
N ASP A 111 7.35 10.90 -0.76
CA ASP A 111 8.03 11.58 0.35
C ASP A 111 9.26 10.74 0.75
N HIS A 112 10.43 11.36 0.67
CA HIS A 112 11.67 10.77 1.16
C HIS A 112 12.37 11.73 2.11
N GLY A 113 12.06 11.63 3.41
CA GLY A 113 12.71 12.44 4.43
C GLY A 113 12.40 13.94 4.33
N GLY A 114 11.23 14.31 3.80
CA GLY A 114 10.80 15.71 3.64
C GLY A 114 10.96 16.27 2.22
N GLU A 115 11.52 15.51 1.29
CA GLU A 115 11.61 15.88 -0.12
C GLU A 115 10.45 15.25 -0.92
N TRP A 116 9.73 16.11 -1.66
CA TRP A 116 8.56 15.71 -2.45
C TRP A 116 8.91 15.60 -3.93
N GLY A 117 8.70 14.42 -4.51
CA GLY A 117 8.90 14.16 -5.94
C GLY A 117 7.67 13.49 -6.57
N SER A 118 7.48 13.66 -7.88
CA SER A 118 6.38 13.05 -8.61
C SER A 118 6.85 11.98 -9.61
N ALA A 119 6.22 10.80 -9.62
CA ALA A 119 6.55 9.71 -10.54
C ALA A 119 5.32 9.11 -11.21
N LYS A 120 5.46 8.70 -12.48
CA LYS A 120 4.44 7.91 -13.19
C LYS A 120 4.73 6.43 -13.01
N VAL A 121 3.78 5.69 -12.45
CA VAL A 121 3.96 4.28 -12.10
C VAL A 121 2.85 3.41 -12.70
N PRO A 122 3.17 2.29 -13.36
CA PRO A 122 2.16 1.34 -13.84
C PRO A 122 1.40 0.67 -12.68
N ALA A 123 0.09 0.48 -12.84
CA ALA A 123 -0.78 -0.20 -11.85
C ALA A 123 -0.23 -1.56 -11.37
N GLY A 124 0.43 -2.31 -12.25
CA GLY A 124 1.03 -3.61 -11.93
C GLY A 124 2.23 -3.56 -10.97
N LYS A 125 2.85 -2.39 -10.76
CA LYS A 125 3.96 -2.18 -9.81
C LYS A 125 3.51 -1.70 -8.44
N MET A 126 2.21 -1.43 -8.27
CA MET A 126 1.64 -0.86 -7.05
C MET A 126 0.77 -1.88 -6.31
N ARG A 127 0.77 -1.77 -4.99
CA ARG A 127 -0.21 -2.43 -4.13
C ARG A 127 -0.72 -1.44 -3.10
N ARG A 128 -2.05 -1.35 -2.94
CA ARG A 128 -2.62 -0.49 -1.92
C ARG A 128 -2.20 -0.99 -0.53
N LEU A 129 -1.77 -0.07 0.32
CA LEU A 129 -1.56 -0.35 1.74
C LEU A 129 -2.91 -0.37 2.48
N PRO A 130 -3.03 -1.15 3.57
CA PRO A 130 -4.18 -1.03 4.45
C PRO A 130 -4.28 0.42 4.95
N PRO A 131 -5.50 0.94 5.17
CA PRO A 131 -5.65 2.21 5.86
C PRO A 131 -4.95 2.09 7.21
N GLN A 132 -3.93 2.90 7.43
CA GLN A 132 -3.23 2.94 8.71
C GLN A 132 -4.27 3.31 9.78
N PRO A 133 -4.23 2.71 10.99
CA PRO A 133 -5.03 3.25 12.10
C PRO A 133 -4.73 4.75 12.20
N ARG A 134 -5.74 5.58 12.44
CA ARG A 134 -5.67 7.05 12.45
C ARG A 134 -4.83 7.60 13.62
N THR A 135 -3.60 7.13 13.78
CA THR A 135 -2.65 7.56 14.80
C THR A 135 -1.52 8.40 14.23
N PHE A 136 -1.44 8.57 12.90
CA PHE A 136 -0.56 9.58 12.32
C PHE A 136 -1.38 10.83 12.00
N ASN A 137 -1.44 11.74 12.98
CA ASN A 137 -1.77 13.13 12.73
C ASN A 137 -0.45 13.85 12.44
N PRO A 138 -0.12 14.18 11.17
CA PRO A 138 1.14 14.81 10.82
C PRO A 138 1.25 16.30 11.21
N ASN A 139 0.26 16.88 11.91
CA ASN A 139 0.31 18.28 12.35
C ASN A 139 -0.14 18.46 13.81
N PRO A 140 0.66 19.12 14.68
CA PRO A 140 0.12 20.00 15.72
C PRO A 140 -0.44 21.30 15.11
#